data_AF-A0AA94END6-F1
#
_entry.id   AF-A0AA94END6-F1
#
_cell.length_a   1.000
_cell.length_b   1.000
_cell.length_c   1.000
_cell.angle_alpha   90.00
_cell.angle_beta   90.00
_cell.angle_gamma   90.00
#
_symmetry.space_group_name_H-M   'P 1'
#
loop_
_entity.id
_entity.type
_entity.pdbx_description
1 polymer ?
#
loop_
_entity_poly.entity_id
_entity_poly.type
_entity_poly.pdbx_seq_one_letter_code
_entity_poly.pdbx_strand_id
1 'polypeptide(L)'
;MSEKVREQFEVWATEQAIAHKYEHMQHLLKRHPETGQYNTTWVDSAWMGWQASREWLVIELPSPAVSGGNCIRYHAIRDCLEAAGLKVANQ
;
A
#
# COMPACT_ATOMS: atom_id res chain seq x y z
N MET A 1 8.32 -0.40 -6.16
CA MET A 1 7.14 -1.05 -5.54
C MET A 1 7.22 -2.56 -5.80
N SER A 2 6.94 -3.43 -4.83
CA SER A 2 7.01 -4.88 -5.06
C SER A 2 5.77 -5.38 -5.82
N GLU A 3 5.90 -6.47 -6.57
CA GLU A 3 4.78 -7.13 -7.28
C GLU A 3 3.63 -7.49 -6.33
N LYS A 4 3.95 -7.90 -5.11
CA LYS A 4 2.95 -8.23 -4.07
C LYS A 4 2.02 -7.06 -3.71
N VAL A 5 2.52 -5.82 -3.71
CA VAL A 5 1.68 -4.63 -3.44
C VAL A 5 0.76 -4.35 -4.62
N ARG A 6 1.24 -4.62 -5.85
CA ARG A 6 0.45 -4.47 -7.06
C ARG A 6 -0.67 -5.50 -7.14
N GLU A 7 -0.39 -6.77 -6.84
CA GLU A 7 -1.41 -7.82 -6.78
C GLU A 7 -2.57 -7.46 -5.84
N GLN A 8 -2.27 -6.89 -4.66
CA GLN A 8 -3.29 -6.43 -3.71
C GLN A 8 -4.17 -5.32 -4.30
N PHE A 9 -3.57 -4.38 -5.03
CA PHE A 9 -4.31 -3.33 -5.71
C PHE A 9 -5.19 -3.90 -6.84
N GLU A 10 -4.68 -4.85 -7.62
CA GLU A 10 -5.41 -5.46 -8.74
C GLU A 10 -6.64 -6.26 -8.27
N VAL A 11 -6.55 -6.93 -7.12
CA VAL A 11 -7.71 -7.56 -6.47
C VAL A 11 -8.77 -6.52 -6.11
N TRP A 12 -8.38 -5.44 -5.42
CA TRP A 12 -9.29 -4.36 -5.07
C TRP A 12 -9.95 -3.73 -6.32
N ALA A 13 -9.16 -3.42 -7.35
CA ALA A 13 -9.67 -2.83 -8.58
C ALA A 13 -10.69 -3.73 -9.29
N THR A 14 -10.46 -5.04 -9.25
CA THR A 14 -11.39 -6.04 -9.80
C THR A 14 -12.69 -6.09 -9.00
N GLU A 15 -12.63 -6.11 -7.67
CA GLU A 15 -13.81 -6.09 -6.80
C GLU A 15 -14.66 -4.82 -7.01
N GLN A 16 -14.02 -3.65 -7.12
CA GLN A 16 -14.72 -2.39 -7.42
C GLN A 16 -15.39 -2.44 -8.80
N ALA A 17 -14.68 -2.93 -9.82
CA ALA A 17 -15.23 -3.04 -11.16
C ALA A 17 -16.46 -3.97 -11.21
N ILE A 18 -16.44 -5.08 -10.47
CA ILE A 18 -17.59 -5.99 -10.32
C ILE A 18 -18.74 -5.28 -9.60
N ALA A 19 -18.48 -4.64 -8.46
CA ALA A 19 -19.50 -3.97 -7.66
C ALA A 19 -20.22 -2.86 -8.46
N HIS A 20 -19.50 -2.17 -9.33
CA HIS A 20 -20.02 -1.10 -10.18
C HIS A 20 -20.47 -1.57 -11.57
N LYS A 21 -20.51 -2.88 -11.83
CA LYS A 21 -20.92 -3.48 -13.12
C LYS A 21 -20.17 -2.90 -14.33
N TYR A 22 -18.86 -2.71 -14.19
CA TYR A 22 -18.02 -2.21 -15.26
C TYR A 22 -18.04 -3.16 -16.47
N GLU A 23 -18.31 -2.62 -17.65
CA GLU A 23 -18.61 -3.42 -18.85
C GLU A 23 -17.35 -3.97 -19.54
N HIS A 24 -16.19 -3.33 -19.34
CA HIS A 24 -14.96 -3.63 -20.07
C HIS A 24 -13.93 -4.37 -19.21
N MET A 25 -14.39 -5.40 -18.47
CA MET A 25 -13.56 -6.18 -17.54
C MET A 25 -12.29 -6.75 -18.21
N GLN A 26 -12.36 -7.12 -19.50
CA GLN A 26 -11.23 -7.66 -20.26
C GLN A 26 -10.08 -6.66 -20.48
N HIS A 27 -10.33 -5.36 -20.28
CA HIS A 27 -9.32 -4.30 -20.42
C HIS A 27 -8.94 -3.65 -19.10
N LEU A 28 -9.64 -4.01 -18.01
CA LEU A 28 -9.50 -3.39 -16.69
C LEU A 28 -8.02 -3.29 -16.26
N LEU A 29 -7.35 -4.44 -16.24
CA LEU A 29 -5.96 -4.56 -15.78
C LEU A 29 -4.95 -4.63 -16.94
N LYS A 30 -5.37 -4.32 -18.18
CA LYS A 30 -4.46 -4.34 -19.31
C LYS A 30 -3.44 -3.21 -19.15
N ARG A 31 -2.16 -3.56 -19.25
CA ARG A 31 -1.04 -2.63 -19.07
C ARG A 31 -0.43 -2.24 -20.39
N HIS A 32 0.12 -1.04 -20.44
CA HIS A 32 1.00 -0.62 -21.50
C HIS A 32 2.34 -1.39 -21.38
N PRO A 33 2.83 -2.04 -22.44
CA PRO A 33 4.02 -2.90 -22.36
C PRO A 33 5.30 -2.14 -21.99
N GLU A 34 5.41 -0.87 -22.38
CA GLU A 34 6.64 -0.09 -22.18
C GLU A 34 6.63 0.74 -20.89
N THR A 35 5.45 1.23 -20.48
CA THR A 35 5.34 2.14 -19.32
C THR A 35 4.82 1.42 -18.08
N GLY A 36 4.20 0.25 -18.24
CA GLY A 36 3.61 -0.52 -17.16
C GLY A 36 2.35 0.10 -16.53
N GLN A 37 1.87 1.23 -17.05
CA GLN A 37 0.63 1.91 -16.65
C GLN A 37 -0.59 1.09 -17.06
N TYR A 38 -1.69 1.26 -16.33
CA TYR A 38 -2.96 0.67 -16.72
C TYR A 38 -3.57 1.48 -17.87
N ASN A 39 -4.09 0.80 -18.89
CA ASN A 39 -4.75 1.46 -20.01
C ASN A 39 -6.13 2.03 -19.61
N THR A 40 -6.71 1.52 -18.52
CA THR A 40 -7.97 2.01 -17.97
C THR A 40 -7.68 3.20 -17.06
N THR A 41 -8.08 4.41 -17.47
CA THR A 41 -7.69 5.69 -16.81
C THR A 41 -7.99 5.74 -15.32
N TRP A 42 -9.16 5.26 -14.88
CA TRP A 42 -9.52 5.29 -13.46
C TRP A 42 -8.69 4.31 -12.63
N VAL A 43 -8.33 3.15 -13.21
CA VAL A 43 -7.45 2.17 -12.57
C VAL A 43 -6.05 2.75 -12.44
N ASP A 44 -5.53 3.38 -13.49
CA ASP A 44 -4.20 4.00 -13.47
C ASP A 44 -4.14 5.14 -12.44
N SER A 45 -5.17 5.99 -12.42
CA SER A 45 -5.27 7.08 -11.43
C SER A 45 -5.35 6.56 -9.99
N ALA A 46 -6.13 5.50 -9.76
CA ALA A 46 -6.20 4.86 -8.45
C ALA A 46 -4.87 4.20 -8.07
N TRP A 47 -4.16 3.60 -9.03
CA TRP A 47 -2.83 3.02 -8.82
C TRP A 47 -1.81 4.10 -8.43
N MET A 48 -1.80 5.25 -9.11
CA MET A 48 -0.94 6.38 -8.76
C MET A 48 -1.23 6.87 -7.33
N GLY A 49 -2.50 7.03 -6.96
CA GLY A 49 -2.89 7.41 -5.60
C GLY A 49 -2.47 6.37 -4.56
N TRP A 50 -2.61 5.09 -4.89
CA TRP A 50 -2.18 3.97 -4.04
C TRP A 50 -0.66 4.00 -3.83
N GLN A 51 0.12 4.22 -4.88
CA GLN A 51 1.58 4.36 -4.77
C GLN A 51 1.96 5.55 -3.89
N ALA A 52 1.40 6.73 -4.15
CA ALA A 52 1.67 7.94 -3.39
C ALA A 52 1.36 7.78 -1.90
N SER A 53 0.23 7.12 -1.57
CA SER A 53 -0.16 6.87 -0.17
C SER A 53 0.85 6.01 0.61
N ARG A 54 1.61 5.16 -0.10
CA ARG A 54 2.56 4.21 0.51
C ARG A 54 4.00 4.70 0.48
N GLU A 55 4.37 5.53 -0.50
CA GLU A 55 5.67 6.18 -0.52
C GLU A 55 5.80 7.23 0.59
N TRP A 56 4.69 7.80 1.05
CA TRP A 56 4.68 8.79 2.13
C TRP A 56 4.77 8.19 3.55
N LEU A 57 4.56 6.88 3.71
CA LEU A 57 4.51 6.25 5.05
C LEU A 57 5.92 6.08 5.64
N VAL A 58 6.43 7.14 6.26
CA VAL A 58 7.65 7.14 7.09
C VAL A 58 7.23 7.19 8.56
N ILE A 59 7.75 6.27 9.36
CA ILE A 59 7.47 6.20 10.79
C ILE A 59 8.79 6.40 11.52
N GLU A 60 8.86 7.50 12.27
CA GLU A 60 9.97 7.75 13.18
C GLU A 60 9.94 6.70 14.29
N LEU A 61 10.98 5.88 14.37
CA LEU A 61 11.11 4.88 15.41
C LEU A 61 11.56 5.55 16.72
N PRO A 62 11.13 5.02 17.87
CA PRO A 62 11.57 5.56 19.15
C PRO A 62 13.06 5.28 19.35
N SER A 63 13.70 6.13 20.14
CA SER A 63 15.13 5.97 20.46
C SER A 63 15.41 4.60 21.09
N PRO A 64 16.61 4.03 20.87
CA PRO A 64 16.98 2.76 21.47
C PRO A 64 16.86 2.77 23.00
N ALA A 65 16.50 1.62 23.56
CA ALA A 65 16.29 1.45 24.99
C ALA A 65 17.58 1.61 25.83
N VAL A 66 18.74 1.50 25.19
CA VAL A 66 20.08 1.71 25.77
C VAL A 66 20.92 2.54 24.81
N SER A 67 21.73 3.45 25.35
CA SER A 67 22.62 4.31 24.56
C SER A 67 23.61 3.45 23.75
N GLY A 68 23.62 3.61 22.43
CA GLY A 68 24.49 2.83 21.52
C GLY A 68 24.01 1.40 21.23
N GLY A 69 22.84 1.00 21.73
CA GLY A 69 22.24 -0.29 21.38
C GLY A 69 21.28 -0.21 20.20
N ASN A 70 20.94 -1.38 19.65
CA ASN A 70 19.96 -1.53 18.57
C ASN A 70 18.61 -2.10 19.07
N CYS A 71 18.41 -2.15 20.39
CA CYS A 71 17.20 -2.71 20.99
C CYS A 71 16.18 -1.60 21.22
N ILE A 72 15.02 -1.71 20.60
CA ILE A 72 13.89 -0.80 20.83
C ILE A 72 12.82 -1.56 21.61
N ARG A 73 12.18 -0.89 22.58
CA ARG A 73 11.12 -1.51 23.40
C ARG A 73 9.89 -1.78 22.52
N TYR A 74 9.36 -2.99 22.61
CA TYR A 74 8.21 -3.42 21.82
C TYR A 74 6.99 -2.49 21.97
N HIS A 75 6.65 -2.09 23.21
CA HIS A 75 5.53 -1.16 23.44
C HIS A 75 5.77 0.20 22.77
N ALA A 76 7.00 0.73 22.81
CA ALA A 76 7.31 2.00 22.19
C ALA A 76 7.16 1.94 20.66
N ILE A 77 7.55 0.83 20.02
CA ILE A 77 7.29 0.64 18.58
C ILE A 77 5.79 0.61 18.32
N ARG A 78 5.02 -0.15 19.12
CA ARG A 78 3.57 -0.21 18.98
C ARG A 78 2.94 1.17 19.07
N ASP A 79 3.30 1.95 20.08
CA ASP A 79 2.76 3.29 20.30
C ASP A 79 3.08 4.20 19.10
N CYS A 80 4.30 4.14 18.55
CA CYS A 80 4.66 4.90 17.34
C CYS A 80 3.85 4.48 16.11
N LEU A 81 3.61 3.17 15.91
CA LEU A 81 2.79 2.66 14.80
C LEU A 81 1.33 3.09 14.94
N GLU A 82 0.77 3.00 16.14
CA GLU A 82 -0.61 3.41 16.43
C GLU A 82 -0.79 4.93 16.33
N ALA A 83 0.18 5.73 16.78
CA ALA A 83 0.20 7.18 16.62
C ALA A 83 0.29 7.61 15.14
N ALA A 84 0.95 6.79 14.30
CA ALA A 84 0.95 6.96 12.84
C ALA A 84 -0.37 6.51 12.18
N GLY A 85 -1.37 6.08 12.96
CA GLY A 85 -2.68 5.66 12.48
C GLY A 85 -2.72 4.23 11.93
N LEU A 86 -1.67 3.43 12.17
CA LEU A 86 -1.62 2.04 11.71
C LEU A 86 -2.21 1.09 12.74
N LYS A 87 -2.88 0.05 12.25
CA LYS A 87 -3.39 -1.03 13.10
C LYS A 87 -2.28 -2.06 13.36
N VAL A 88 -2.04 -2.38 14.63
CA VAL A 88 -1.06 -3.39 15.06
C VAL A 88 -1.81 -4.65 15.52
N ALA A 89 -1.47 -5.81 14.96
CA ALA A 89 -2.01 -7.10 15.39
C ALA A 89 -1.00 -7.83 16.29
N ASN A 90 -1.48 -8.50 17.33
CA ASN A 90 -0.66 -9.41 18.13
C ASN A 90 -0.45 -10.72 17.36
N GLN A 91 0.77 -11.24 17.34
CA GLN A 91 1.04 -12.63 16.94
C GLN A 91 0.67 -13.60 18.06
#